data_AF-A0A954S9T0-F1
#
_entry.id   AF-A0A954S9T0-F1
#
_cell.length_a   1.000
_cell.length_b   1.000
_cell.length_c   1.000
_cell.angle_alpha   90.00
_cell.angle_beta   90.00
_cell.angle_gamma   90.00
#
_symmetry.space_group_name_H-M   'P 1'
#
loop_
_entity.id
_entity.type
_entity.pdbx_description
1 polymer ?
#
loop_
_entity_poly.entity_id
_entity_poly.type
_entity_poly.pdbx_seq_one_letter_code
_entity_poly.pdbx_strand_id
1 'polypeptide(L)'
;MTTATVSSAAVSQHTLDTQSFTGFEPLDANYLYCPNQFLDVCLPNSSRSAVRLVAYILDQTLGWLDPDGNPRKQNITVSYQQLIDAAGLSRGAIRTSIDEAVQARFIRCIQKGTSAKEGMAAESAAYALRWDESGTYHDQPESFAGFFTGEGHRTPIPNGFIRHVIPHDTLTVTKVVGTVLRHTVGYQNQFGGRRSQAPLSYRFIQEFAHIPDPKTLREALSSAIASRYIVCVEEGSFHPQQDRRRPATYAVNWHQTARLKESGSKNPAAEEQSNKPSSSGSKNPAAERFKKPSKEKTELKDSLKQQPAAAVRLRLLRSAGFDEPTAQRLSLTATTEQIQQQIDWLPRRSISQNRLGMLRRAIEENWSEPERPPDVKEILRQQRERDRQQMVLQQKEERQAKQTTTQRIQHRAELEQVWNNLSSTEQKRIEAKASAQQDSETLRKLFRTSDSQRLRECLRQLDRERTHVCPGPASAAKGGKKFVHQYLTLPSDSA
;
A
#
# COMPACT_ATOMS: atom_id res chain seq x y z
N MET A 1 21.37 -25.99 53.97
CA MET A 1 21.56 -24.57 53.58
C MET A 1 21.39 -24.49 52.09
N THR A 2 20.32 -23.80 51.69
CA THR A 2 19.59 -24.01 50.44
C THR A 2 20.13 -23.08 49.35
N THR A 3 20.62 -23.65 48.26
CA THR A 3 21.03 -22.93 47.05
C THR A 3 19.79 -22.54 46.25
N ALA A 4 19.60 -21.24 46.04
CA ALA A 4 18.50 -20.70 45.24
C ALA A 4 18.91 -20.63 43.76
N THR A 5 18.30 -21.48 42.95
CA THR A 5 18.37 -21.47 41.48
C THR A 5 17.34 -20.47 40.96
N VAL A 6 17.78 -19.35 40.39
CA VAL A 6 16.89 -18.41 39.69
C VAL A 6 16.73 -18.88 38.24
N SER A 7 15.48 -19.24 37.92
CA SER A 7 15.03 -19.73 36.63
C SER A 7 14.98 -18.59 35.60
N SER A 8 15.84 -18.67 34.59
CA SER A 8 15.85 -17.80 33.41
C SER A 8 14.76 -18.27 32.43
N ALA A 9 13.70 -17.50 32.29
CA ALA A 9 12.66 -17.73 31.30
C ALA A 9 13.23 -17.72 29.87
N ALA A 10 12.84 -18.74 29.11
CA ALA A 10 13.33 -19.05 27.77
C ALA A 10 13.08 -17.90 26.77
N VAL A 11 14.17 -17.34 26.26
CA VAL A 11 14.18 -16.62 24.98
C VAL A 11 14.11 -17.68 23.89
N SER A 12 12.99 -17.77 23.19
CA SER A 12 12.83 -18.64 22.02
C SER A 12 13.85 -18.25 20.95
N GLN A 13 14.94 -19.01 20.88
CA GLN A 13 15.91 -18.95 19.80
C GLN A 13 15.24 -19.49 18.54
N HIS A 14 15.02 -18.61 17.56
CA HIS A 14 14.66 -19.01 16.21
C HIS A 14 15.88 -19.64 15.54
N THR A 15 15.98 -20.96 15.58
CA THR A 15 16.69 -21.72 14.54
C THR A 15 15.94 -21.51 13.24
N LEU A 16 16.44 -20.62 12.39
CA LEU A 16 16.00 -20.52 11.00
C LEU A 16 16.52 -21.76 10.28
N ASP A 17 15.67 -22.79 10.20
CA ASP A 17 15.83 -23.85 9.22
C ASP A 17 16.03 -23.23 7.84
N THR A 18 16.91 -23.84 7.05
CA THR A 18 17.22 -23.53 5.65
C THR A 18 16.03 -23.78 4.71
N GLN A 19 14.81 -23.43 5.14
CA GLN A 19 13.67 -23.34 4.25
C GLN A 19 13.93 -22.20 3.28
N SER A 20 13.91 -22.53 1.98
CA SER A 20 13.96 -21.55 0.92
C SER A 20 12.87 -20.50 1.12
N PHE A 21 13.22 -19.22 1.00
CA PHE A 21 12.26 -18.13 1.15
C PHE A 21 11.12 -18.30 0.13
N THR A 22 9.90 -18.54 0.61
CA THR A 22 8.74 -18.85 -0.24
C THR A 22 7.93 -17.61 -0.65
N GLY A 23 8.32 -16.42 -0.19
CA GLY A 23 7.62 -15.17 -0.43
C GLY A 23 7.30 -14.43 0.87
N PHE A 24 6.89 -13.18 0.76
CA PHE A 24 6.49 -12.37 1.92
C PHE A 24 5.10 -12.76 2.41
N GLU A 25 4.93 -12.75 3.74
CA GLU A 25 3.60 -12.83 4.34
C GLU A 25 2.74 -11.63 3.89
N PRO A 26 1.42 -11.83 3.67
CA PRO A 26 0.55 -10.73 3.31
C PRO A 26 0.47 -9.69 4.43
N LEU A 27 0.09 -8.47 4.09
CA LEU A 27 0.07 -7.33 5.00
C LEU A 27 -1.05 -7.40 6.05
N ASP A 28 -1.84 -8.47 6.10
CA ASP A 28 -2.73 -8.80 7.20
C ASP A 28 -1.98 -9.52 8.35
N ALA A 29 -0.81 -10.09 8.07
CA ALA A 29 -0.11 -11.03 8.94
C ALA A 29 1.05 -10.42 9.75
N ASN A 30 0.99 -9.12 10.08
CA ASN A 30 2.03 -8.31 10.76
C ASN A 30 3.04 -7.66 9.79
N TYR A 31 3.12 -6.33 9.81
CA TYR A 31 3.97 -5.52 8.95
C TYR A 31 4.45 -4.27 9.70
N LEU A 32 5.55 -3.70 9.23
CA LEU A 32 6.13 -2.47 9.77
C LEU A 32 5.59 -1.26 9.03
N TYR A 33 4.96 -0.29 9.72
CA TYR A 33 4.70 1.03 9.12
C TYR A 33 6.00 1.84 9.03
N CYS A 34 6.77 1.54 7.99
CA CYS A 34 8.10 2.08 7.76
C CYS A 34 8.02 3.52 7.20
N PRO A 35 8.77 4.49 7.76
CA PRO A 35 8.89 5.82 7.16
C PRO A 35 9.41 5.72 5.72
N ASN A 36 8.75 6.42 4.79
CA ASN A 36 9.15 6.37 3.37
C ASN A 36 10.61 6.80 3.17
N GLN A 37 11.11 7.75 3.97
CA GLN A 37 12.50 8.19 3.96
C GLN A 37 13.52 7.07 4.28
N PHE A 38 13.12 5.96 4.90
CA PHE A 38 14.01 4.81 4.98
C PHE A 38 14.31 4.24 3.59
N LEU A 39 13.30 4.15 2.72
CA LEU A 39 13.41 3.63 1.35
C LEU A 39 13.91 4.69 0.38
N ASP A 40 13.54 5.96 0.60
CA ASP A 40 13.86 7.08 -0.29
C ASP A 40 15.25 7.69 0.04
N VAL A 41 15.66 7.74 1.31
CA VAL A 41 16.91 8.40 1.76
C VAL A 41 17.93 7.41 2.31
N CYS A 42 17.57 6.61 3.32
CA CYS A 42 18.55 5.77 4.01
C CYS A 42 19.09 4.65 3.12
N LEU A 43 18.19 3.85 2.52
CA LEU A 43 18.54 2.67 1.73
C LEU A 43 19.39 3.00 0.49
N PRO A 44 19.11 4.06 -0.30
CA PRO A 44 19.91 4.37 -1.49
C PRO A 44 21.28 4.98 -1.16
N ASN A 45 21.41 5.69 -0.03
CA ASN A 45 22.55 6.58 0.23
C ASN A 45 23.51 6.11 1.34
N SER A 46 23.23 4.99 2.00
CA SER A 46 24.03 4.53 3.14
C SER A 46 24.72 3.19 2.87
N SER A 47 25.75 2.90 3.67
CA SER A 47 26.43 1.61 3.66
C SER A 47 25.51 0.47 4.06
N ARG A 48 25.87 -0.76 3.65
CA ARG A 48 25.13 -1.98 4.02
C ARG A 48 24.94 -2.11 5.54
N SER A 49 25.98 -1.79 6.31
CA SER A 49 25.96 -1.88 7.77
C SER A 49 25.10 -0.80 8.42
N ALA A 50 25.10 0.44 7.89
CA ALA A 50 24.21 1.49 8.37
C ALA A 50 22.74 1.17 8.08
N VAL A 51 22.43 0.70 6.87
CA VAL A 51 21.06 0.26 6.51
C VAL A 51 20.57 -0.84 7.45
N ARG A 52 21.41 -1.85 7.74
CA ARG A 52 21.10 -2.93 8.70
C ARG A 52 20.81 -2.41 10.09
N LEU A 53 21.66 -1.53 10.60
CA LEU A 53 21.49 -0.93 11.91
C LEU A 53 20.18 -0.14 12.01
N VAL A 54 19.92 0.74 11.03
CA VAL A 54 18.71 1.58 11.01
C VAL A 54 17.46 0.72 10.86
N ALA A 55 17.49 -0.29 9.98
CA ALA A 55 16.37 -1.22 9.81
C ALA A 55 16.06 -2.00 11.09
N TYR A 56 17.10 -2.46 11.80
CA TYR A 56 16.93 -3.12 13.10
C TYR A 56 16.30 -2.19 14.14
N ILE A 57 16.79 -0.95 14.26
CA ILE A 57 16.24 0.04 15.19
C ILE A 57 14.78 0.37 14.80
N LEU A 58 14.46 0.49 13.52
CA LEU A 58 13.09 0.66 13.03
C LEU A 58 12.18 -0.51 13.45
N ASP A 59 12.62 -1.76 13.31
CA ASP A 59 11.85 -2.94 13.74
C ASP A 59 11.64 -2.96 15.26
N GLN A 60 12.67 -2.62 16.04
CA GLN A 60 12.57 -2.58 17.50
C GLN A 60 11.66 -1.44 18.00
N THR A 61 11.61 -0.29 17.30
CA THR A 61 10.76 0.83 17.70
C THR A 61 9.34 0.66 17.17
N LEU A 62 9.16 0.40 15.88
CA LEU A 62 7.85 0.46 15.21
C LEU A 62 7.23 -0.92 14.97
N GLY A 63 8.00 -2.01 15.08
CA GLY A 63 7.51 -3.37 14.82
C GLY A 63 6.65 -3.96 15.94
N TRP A 64 6.61 -3.30 17.10
CA TRP A 64 5.79 -3.70 18.25
C TRP A 64 5.04 -2.48 18.77
N LEU A 65 3.80 -2.34 18.33
CA LEU A 65 2.88 -1.36 18.88
C LEU A 65 2.23 -1.94 20.14
N ASP A 66 2.02 -1.12 21.16
CA ASP A 66 1.19 -1.45 22.31
C ASP A 66 -0.30 -1.45 21.91
N PRO A 67 -1.23 -1.85 22.80
CA PRO A 67 -2.66 -1.85 22.51
C PRO A 67 -3.23 -0.48 22.08
N ASP A 68 -2.54 0.62 22.40
CA ASP A 68 -2.91 1.99 22.05
C ASP A 68 -2.28 2.46 20.73
N GLY A 69 -1.54 1.59 20.04
CA GLY A 69 -0.90 1.89 18.75
C GLY A 69 0.43 2.63 18.87
N ASN A 70 0.99 2.77 20.07
CA ASN A 70 2.25 3.46 20.30
C ASN A 70 3.45 2.50 20.26
N PRO A 71 4.63 2.95 19.82
CA PRO A 71 5.88 2.20 19.93
C PRO A 71 6.14 1.71 21.37
N ARG A 72 6.24 0.39 21.58
CA ARG A 72 6.55 -0.17 22.92
C ARG A 72 7.91 0.27 23.46
N LYS A 73 8.86 0.62 22.58
CA LYS A 73 10.21 1.07 22.93
C LYS A 73 10.67 2.20 22.01
N GLN A 74 10.59 3.44 22.48
CA GLN A 74 11.13 4.60 21.75
C GLN A 74 12.66 4.70 21.85
N ASN A 75 13.22 4.27 22.98
CA ASN A 75 14.65 4.18 23.22
C ASN A 75 15.08 2.72 23.21
N ILE A 76 16.12 2.40 22.43
CA ILE A 76 16.60 1.03 22.27
C ILE A 76 18.03 0.98 22.79
N THR A 77 18.22 0.18 23.82
CA THR A 77 19.55 -0.28 24.24
C THR A 77 19.91 -1.48 23.37
N VAL A 78 21.01 -1.38 22.63
CA VAL A 78 21.47 -2.43 21.73
C VAL A 78 22.75 -3.05 22.27
N SER A 79 22.75 -4.37 22.44
CA SER A 79 24.00 -5.10 22.67
C SER A 79 24.68 -5.41 21.34
N TYR A 80 26.01 -5.53 21.35
CA TYR A 80 26.75 -5.90 20.14
C TYR A 80 26.32 -7.27 19.62
N GLN A 81 25.98 -8.19 20.52
CA GLN A 81 25.51 -9.53 20.16
C GLN A 81 24.18 -9.45 19.38
N GLN A 82 23.24 -8.61 19.83
CA GLN A 82 21.98 -8.40 19.11
C GLN A 82 22.18 -7.80 17.72
N LEU A 83 23.11 -6.84 17.58
CA LEU A 83 23.43 -6.27 16.27
C LEU A 83 24.08 -7.30 15.33
N ILE A 84 24.85 -8.24 15.87
CA ILE A 84 25.45 -9.31 15.07
C ILE A 84 24.37 -10.32 14.66
N ASP A 85 23.62 -10.85 15.62
CA ASP A 85 22.71 -11.97 15.39
C ASP A 85 21.44 -11.55 14.66
N ALA A 86 20.84 -10.42 15.06
CA ALA A 86 19.54 -10.00 14.54
C ALA A 86 19.64 -9.02 13.37
N ALA A 87 20.58 -8.08 13.42
CA ALA A 87 20.76 -7.09 12.35
C ALA A 87 21.76 -7.56 11.27
N GLY A 88 22.50 -8.64 11.52
CA GLY A 88 23.48 -9.19 10.59
C GLY A 88 24.71 -8.30 10.42
N LEU A 89 25.09 -7.51 11.44
CA LEU A 89 26.31 -6.71 11.38
C LEU A 89 27.53 -7.57 11.74
N SER A 90 28.67 -7.32 11.07
CA SER A 90 29.94 -7.84 11.57
C SER A 90 30.42 -6.99 12.74
N ARG A 91 31.14 -7.62 13.69
CA ARG A 91 31.66 -6.93 14.89
C ARG A 91 32.47 -5.67 14.55
N GLY A 92 33.28 -5.73 13.48
CA GLY A 92 34.10 -4.60 13.02
C GLY A 92 33.29 -3.44 12.40
N ALA A 93 32.12 -3.72 11.85
CA ALA A 93 31.27 -2.70 11.19
C ALA A 93 30.31 -1.98 12.16
N ILE A 94 30.16 -2.46 13.39
CA ILE A 94 29.22 -1.87 14.36
C ILE A 94 29.56 -0.41 14.63
N ARG A 95 30.83 -0.09 14.88
CA ARG A 95 31.22 1.28 15.24
C ARG A 95 30.99 2.24 14.08
N THR A 96 31.50 1.89 12.89
CA THR A 96 31.39 2.73 11.70
C THR A 96 29.95 2.92 11.27
N SER A 97 29.09 1.90 11.37
CA SER A 97 27.66 2.03 11.05
C SER A 97 26.90 2.91 12.04
N ILE A 98 27.23 2.88 13.34
CA ILE A 98 26.66 3.80 14.32
C ILE A 98 27.07 5.24 13.99
N ASP A 99 28.37 5.46 13.76
CA ASP A 99 28.89 6.80 13.46
C ASP A 99 28.25 7.36 12.17
N GLU A 100 28.15 6.53 11.13
CA GLU A 100 27.46 6.88 9.87
C GLU A 100 25.98 7.18 10.09
N ALA A 101 25.25 6.33 10.82
CA ALA A 101 23.81 6.52 11.03
C ALA A 101 23.49 7.76 11.90
N VAL A 102 24.38 8.12 12.83
CA VAL A 102 24.29 9.37 13.61
C VAL A 102 24.61 10.57 12.74
N GLN A 103 25.68 10.51 11.94
CA GLN A 103 26.09 11.59 11.05
C GLN A 103 25.02 11.88 9.99
N ALA A 104 24.45 10.84 9.40
CA ALA A 104 23.35 10.92 8.44
C ALA A 104 21.98 11.19 9.11
N ARG A 105 21.95 11.40 10.43
CA ARG A 105 20.76 11.80 11.19
C ARG A 105 19.60 10.79 11.14
N PHE A 106 19.87 9.51 10.89
CA PHE A 106 18.84 8.46 11.00
C PHE A 106 18.54 8.12 12.46
N ILE A 107 19.59 8.16 13.30
CA ILE A 107 19.50 7.87 14.74
C ILE A 107 20.16 8.97 15.55
N ARG A 108 19.85 9.01 16.84
CA ARG A 108 20.54 9.83 17.83
C ARG A 108 20.99 8.98 19.01
N CYS A 109 22.17 9.30 19.56
CA CYS A 109 22.66 8.72 20.79
C CYS A 109 21.96 9.40 21.97
N ILE A 110 21.23 8.61 22.76
CA ILE A 110 20.55 9.07 23.98
C ILE A 110 21.50 8.95 25.18
N GLN A 111 22.21 7.83 25.26
CA GLN A 111 23.22 7.58 26.29
C GLN A 111 24.46 6.99 25.63
N LYS A 112 25.61 7.59 25.90
CA LYS A 112 26.90 7.03 25.48
C LYS A 112 27.24 5.87 26.39
N GLY A 113 27.62 4.74 25.80
CA GLY A 113 28.11 3.60 26.57
C GLY A 113 29.45 3.90 27.22
N THR A 114 29.70 3.31 28.38
CA THR A 114 30.94 3.44 29.13
C THR A 114 31.58 2.07 29.30
N SER A 115 32.88 1.97 29.02
CA SER A 115 33.64 0.76 29.29
C SER A 115 33.71 0.51 30.79
N ALA A 116 33.73 -0.76 31.20
CA ALA A 116 33.94 -1.12 32.59
C ALA A 116 35.26 -0.50 33.09
N LYS A 117 35.18 0.16 34.24
CA LYS A 117 36.36 0.67 34.98
C LYS A 117 36.43 -0.08 36.30
N GLU A 118 37.57 -0.03 36.96
CA GLU A 118 37.74 -0.68 38.28
C GLU A 118 36.65 -0.20 39.25
N GLY A 119 35.85 -1.14 39.76
CA GLY A 119 34.69 -0.86 40.63
C GLY A 119 33.40 -0.37 39.94
N MET A 120 33.38 -0.16 38.63
CA MET A 120 32.17 0.27 37.89
C MET A 120 31.84 -0.68 36.74
N ALA A 121 30.59 -1.16 36.70
CA ALA A 121 30.09 -1.97 35.59
C ALA A 121 30.03 -1.14 34.29
N ALA A 122 30.22 -1.82 33.15
CA ALA A 122 30.05 -1.18 31.85
C ALA A 122 28.58 -0.79 31.63
N GLU A 123 28.33 0.41 31.08
CA GLU A 123 27.00 0.81 30.65
C GLU A 123 26.87 0.66 29.14
N SER A 124 25.76 0.06 28.70
CA SER A 124 25.45 -0.06 27.27
C SER A 124 24.98 1.28 26.71
N ALA A 125 25.38 1.58 25.48
CA ALA A 125 24.87 2.76 24.77
C ALA A 125 23.39 2.59 24.42
N ALA A 126 22.63 3.68 24.50
CA ALA A 126 21.23 3.74 24.09
C ALA A 126 21.06 4.68 22.90
N TYR A 127 20.29 4.24 21.92
CA TYR A 127 20.00 4.99 20.70
C TYR A 127 18.49 5.06 20.47
N ALA A 128 18.07 6.07 19.73
CA ALA A 128 16.70 6.22 19.28
C ALA A 128 16.68 6.64 17.81
N LEU A 129 15.58 6.35 17.12
CA LEU A 129 15.31 6.97 15.83
C LEU A 129 15.29 8.49 16.01
N ARG A 130 15.86 9.19 15.03
CA ARG A 130 15.75 10.64 14.97
C ARG A 130 14.50 11.00 14.20
N TRP A 131 13.54 11.60 14.88
CA TRP A 131 12.31 12.10 14.31
C TRP A 131 12.45 13.59 13.97
N ASP A 132 11.87 14.01 12.86
CA ASP A 132 11.73 15.40 12.47
C ASP A 132 10.30 15.89 12.70
N GLU A 133 10.17 16.89 13.56
CA GLU A 133 8.91 17.52 13.97
C GLU A 133 8.69 18.87 13.26
N SER A 134 9.56 19.23 12.29
CA SER A 134 9.46 20.48 11.53
C SER A 134 8.18 20.62 10.70
N GLY A 135 7.44 19.53 10.50
CA GLY A 135 6.22 19.50 9.69
C GLY A 135 6.46 19.47 8.18
N THR A 136 7.72 19.42 7.72
CA THR A 136 8.07 19.32 6.30
C THR A 136 8.65 17.94 5.97
N TYR A 137 8.15 17.32 4.89
CA TYR A 137 8.70 16.05 4.40
C TYR A 137 9.91 16.30 3.50
N HIS A 138 11.05 15.70 3.87
CA HIS A 138 12.32 15.83 3.13
C HIS A 138 12.77 14.46 2.60
N ASP A 139 12.80 14.30 1.28
CA ASP A 139 13.24 13.06 0.61
C ASP A 139 14.65 13.12 0.01
N GLN A 140 15.35 14.24 0.17
CA GLN A 140 16.73 14.41 -0.28
C GLN A 140 17.70 14.26 0.90
N PRO A 141 18.82 13.51 0.74
CA PRO A 141 19.80 13.28 1.81
C PRO A 141 20.35 14.55 2.46
N GLU A 142 20.58 15.60 1.67
CA GLU A 142 21.18 16.85 2.14
C GLU A 142 20.24 17.61 3.09
N SER A 143 18.95 17.55 2.79
CA SER A 143 17.88 18.18 3.58
C SER A 143 17.35 17.30 4.71
N PHE A 144 17.76 16.04 4.77
CA PHE A 144 17.25 15.09 5.75
C PHE A 144 17.70 15.47 7.17
N ALA A 145 16.72 15.78 8.03
CA ALA A 145 16.93 16.17 9.43
C ALA A 145 16.48 15.09 10.44
N GLY A 146 15.82 14.04 9.95
CA GLY A 146 15.20 12.97 10.72
C GLY A 146 14.00 12.40 9.97
N PHE A 147 13.47 11.28 10.48
CA PHE A 147 12.26 10.66 9.95
C PHE A 147 11.03 11.53 10.25
N PHE A 148 10.22 11.78 9.24
CA PHE A 148 9.04 12.60 9.32
C PHE A 148 7.97 11.99 10.22
N THR A 149 7.40 12.80 11.12
CA THR A 149 6.40 12.35 12.10
C THR A 149 4.96 12.40 11.60
N GLY A 150 4.66 13.18 10.57
CA GLY A 150 3.29 13.36 10.07
C GLY A 150 2.70 12.16 9.34
N GLU A 151 1.39 12.22 9.13
CA GLU A 151 0.59 11.15 8.49
C GLU A 151 0.83 11.06 6.97
N GLY A 152 0.52 9.90 6.38
CA GLY A 152 0.57 9.69 4.92
C GLY A 152 1.96 9.37 4.33
N HIS A 153 3.03 9.50 5.10
CA HIS A 153 4.42 9.28 4.63
C HIS A 153 5.05 7.98 5.14
N ARG A 154 4.23 6.94 5.31
CA ARG A 154 4.69 5.61 5.74
C ARG A 154 4.23 4.54 4.78
N THR A 155 5.11 3.60 4.47
CA THR A 155 4.81 2.42 3.66
C THR A 155 4.70 1.21 4.59
N PRO A 156 3.64 0.41 4.47
CA PRO A 156 3.51 -0.85 5.21
C PRO A 156 4.42 -1.89 4.57
N ILE A 157 5.53 -2.21 5.23
CA ILE A 157 6.57 -3.09 4.73
C ILE A 157 6.46 -4.46 5.42
N PRO A 158 6.45 -5.58 4.67
CA PRO A 158 6.42 -6.90 5.28
C PRO A 158 7.64 -7.11 6.19
N ASN A 159 7.42 -7.71 7.37
CA ASN A 159 8.50 -7.93 8.34
C ASN A 159 9.65 -8.75 7.78
N GLY A 160 9.37 -9.67 6.83
CA GLY A 160 10.40 -10.44 6.13
C GLY A 160 11.43 -9.57 5.39
N PHE A 161 11.07 -8.37 4.92
CA PHE A 161 12.05 -7.49 4.28
C PHE A 161 13.09 -7.02 5.29
N ILE A 162 12.63 -6.59 6.48
CA ILE A 162 13.49 -6.07 7.53
C ILE A 162 14.28 -7.18 8.24
N ARG A 163 13.63 -8.32 8.50
CA ARG A 163 14.20 -9.41 9.31
C ARG A 163 14.94 -10.48 8.49
N HIS A 164 14.72 -10.57 7.18
CA HIS A 164 15.35 -11.58 6.34
C HIS A 164 16.17 -10.98 5.19
N VAL A 165 15.58 -10.13 4.36
CA VAL A 165 16.28 -9.58 3.18
C VAL A 165 17.46 -8.69 3.60
N ILE A 166 17.22 -7.68 4.45
CA ILE A 166 18.27 -6.74 4.87
C ILE A 166 19.46 -7.44 5.56
N PRO A 167 19.26 -8.38 6.52
CA PRO A 167 20.35 -9.03 7.23
C PRO A 167 21.12 -10.07 6.40
N HIS A 168 20.53 -10.67 5.36
CA HIS A 168 21.14 -11.79 4.64
C HIS A 168 21.61 -11.44 3.22
N ASP A 169 20.95 -10.52 2.52
CA ASP A 169 21.29 -10.19 1.14
C ASP A 169 22.31 -9.06 0.99
N THR A 170 22.77 -8.88 -0.25
CA THR A 170 23.61 -7.75 -0.65
C THR A 170 22.83 -6.45 -0.58
N LEU A 171 23.54 -5.32 -0.43
CA LEU A 171 22.91 -4.00 -0.43
C LEU A 171 22.17 -3.73 -1.74
N THR A 172 22.72 -4.14 -2.88
CA THR A 172 22.11 -3.94 -4.19
C THR A 172 20.80 -4.70 -4.34
N VAL A 173 20.75 -5.98 -3.92
CA VAL A 173 19.50 -6.76 -3.89
C VAL A 173 18.48 -6.11 -2.97
N THR A 174 18.91 -5.70 -1.77
CA THR A 174 18.05 -5.00 -0.81
C THR A 174 17.46 -3.71 -1.39
N LYS A 175 18.27 -2.90 -2.07
CA LYS A 175 17.85 -1.67 -2.76
C LYS A 175 16.81 -1.95 -3.84
N VAL A 176 17.01 -2.97 -4.66
CA VAL A 176 16.05 -3.40 -5.70
C VAL A 176 14.73 -3.82 -5.06
N VAL A 177 14.76 -4.71 -4.06
CA VAL A 177 13.55 -5.19 -3.38
C VAL A 177 12.82 -4.04 -2.67
N GLY A 178 13.56 -3.15 -1.99
CA GLY A 178 13.02 -1.95 -1.36
C GLY A 178 12.35 -0.99 -2.36
N THR A 179 12.94 -0.81 -3.53
CA THR A 179 12.36 -0.02 -4.63
C THR A 179 11.04 -0.62 -5.10
N VAL A 180 10.99 -1.93 -5.36
CA VAL A 180 9.75 -2.61 -5.77
C VAL A 180 8.70 -2.50 -4.67
N LEU A 181 9.05 -2.72 -3.40
CA LEU A 181 8.16 -2.56 -2.25
C LEU A 181 7.58 -1.13 -2.18
N ARG A 182 8.43 -0.10 -2.32
CA ARG A 182 8.02 1.30 -2.27
C ARG A 182 6.96 1.64 -3.32
N HIS A 183 7.13 1.14 -4.54
CA HIS A 183 6.28 1.50 -5.68
C HIS A 183 5.08 0.58 -5.91
N THR A 184 5.08 -0.59 -5.28
CA THR A 184 3.92 -1.50 -5.29
C THR A 184 3.09 -1.26 -4.04
N VAL A 185 3.65 -1.53 -2.86
CA VAL A 185 2.94 -1.48 -1.58
C VAL A 185 2.72 -0.05 -1.07
N GLY A 186 3.72 0.81 -1.25
CA GLY A 186 3.70 2.20 -0.75
C GLY A 186 2.79 3.16 -1.51
N TYR A 187 2.09 2.68 -2.55
CA TYR A 187 1.16 3.49 -3.33
C TYR A 187 -0.29 3.07 -3.04
N GLN A 188 -1.05 3.96 -2.40
CA GLN A 188 -2.50 3.87 -2.26
C GLN A 188 -3.16 4.76 -3.32
N ASN A 189 -4.09 4.21 -4.09
CA ASN A 189 -4.88 4.99 -5.03
C ASN A 189 -5.91 5.86 -4.29
N GLN A 190 -6.50 6.82 -5.00
CA GLN A 190 -7.54 7.72 -4.46
C GLN A 190 -8.80 7.01 -3.94
N PHE A 191 -8.97 5.72 -4.23
CA PHE A 191 -10.08 4.88 -3.79
C PHE A 191 -9.70 3.93 -2.64
N GLY A 192 -8.52 4.14 -2.03
CA GLY A 192 -8.06 3.37 -0.88
C GLY A 192 -7.41 2.01 -1.20
N GLY A 193 -7.40 1.59 -2.47
CA GLY A 193 -6.75 0.36 -2.92
C GLY A 193 -5.24 0.51 -3.08
N ARG A 194 -4.46 -0.51 -2.71
CA ARG A 194 -3.00 -0.54 -2.91
C ARG A 194 -2.65 -1.15 -4.25
N ARG A 195 -1.58 -0.65 -4.90
CA ARG A 195 -1.06 -1.27 -6.12
C ARG A 195 -0.41 -2.62 -5.75
N SER A 196 -0.72 -3.68 -6.48
CA SER A 196 -0.05 -4.97 -6.33
C SER A 196 1.21 -5.09 -7.19
N GLN A 197 1.29 -4.28 -8.24
CA GLN A 197 2.35 -4.30 -9.25
C GLN A 197 2.61 -2.88 -9.78
N ALA A 198 3.83 -2.64 -10.26
CA ALA A 198 4.24 -1.35 -10.78
C ALA A 198 5.10 -1.50 -12.05
N PRO A 199 4.85 -0.72 -13.12
CA PRO A 199 5.75 -0.61 -14.25
C PRO A 199 7.01 0.15 -13.80
N LEU A 200 8.15 -0.54 -13.74
CA LEU A 200 9.42 0.04 -13.34
C LEU A 200 10.44 -0.16 -14.46
N SER A 201 10.82 0.93 -15.12
CA SER A 201 11.86 0.86 -16.14
C SER A 201 13.21 0.55 -15.50
N TYR A 202 14.09 -0.06 -16.28
CA TYR A 202 15.46 -0.36 -15.84
C TYR A 202 16.19 0.89 -15.32
N ARG A 203 16.08 1.99 -16.08
CA ARG A 203 16.65 3.29 -15.74
C ARG A 203 16.06 3.86 -14.46
N PHE A 204 14.75 3.73 -14.29
CA PHE A 204 14.06 4.21 -13.08
C PHE A 204 14.59 3.51 -11.83
N ILE A 205 14.71 2.17 -11.84
CA ILE A 205 15.24 1.43 -10.69
C ILE A 205 16.68 1.84 -10.42
N GLN A 206 17.49 2.01 -11.47
CA GLN A 206 18.89 2.42 -11.34
C GLN A 206 19.03 3.80 -10.68
N GLU A 207 18.27 4.78 -11.16
CA GLU A 207 18.26 6.16 -10.65
C GLU A 207 17.69 6.22 -9.23
N PHE A 208 16.55 5.57 -8.96
CA PHE A 208 15.92 5.60 -7.63
C PHE A 208 16.76 4.89 -6.56
N ALA A 209 17.34 3.74 -6.89
CA ALA A 209 18.11 2.93 -5.94
C ALA A 209 19.58 3.40 -5.78
N HIS A 210 20.02 4.40 -6.56
CA HIS A 210 21.43 4.79 -6.69
C HIS A 210 22.34 3.57 -6.96
N ILE A 211 22.00 2.80 -8.01
CA ILE A 211 22.84 1.69 -8.47
C ILE A 211 23.74 2.21 -9.59
N PRO A 212 25.07 2.15 -9.46
CA PRO A 212 25.97 2.89 -10.34
C PRO A 212 25.94 2.38 -11.78
N ASP A 213 25.89 1.06 -11.97
CA ASP A 213 26.01 0.46 -13.29
C ASP A 213 24.86 -0.50 -13.63
N PRO A 214 24.51 -0.61 -14.93
CA PRO A 214 23.46 -1.50 -15.39
C PRO A 214 23.76 -2.97 -15.13
N LYS A 215 25.01 -3.43 -15.15
CA LYS A 215 25.33 -4.85 -15.01
C LYS A 215 25.01 -5.34 -13.59
N THR A 216 25.40 -4.54 -12.59
CA THR A 216 25.09 -4.77 -11.17
C THR A 216 23.58 -4.77 -10.91
N LEU A 217 22.82 -3.86 -11.54
CA LEU A 217 21.35 -3.89 -11.45
C LEU A 217 20.77 -5.19 -12.02
N ARG A 218 21.30 -5.70 -13.13
CA ARG A 218 20.80 -6.93 -13.77
C ARG A 218 21.00 -8.12 -12.84
N GLU A 219 22.21 -8.24 -12.30
CA GLU A 219 22.57 -9.31 -11.38
C GLU A 219 21.73 -9.25 -10.10
N ALA A 220 21.49 -8.05 -9.56
CA ALA A 220 20.63 -7.86 -8.40
C ALA A 220 19.16 -8.21 -8.68
N LEU A 221 18.61 -7.82 -9.84
CA LEU A 221 17.26 -8.19 -10.26
C LEU A 221 17.13 -9.71 -10.43
N SER A 222 18.08 -10.35 -11.12
CA SER A 222 18.12 -11.80 -11.30
C SER A 222 18.19 -12.52 -9.95
N SER A 223 19.04 -12.05 -9.04
CA SER A 223 19.16 -12.61 -7.68
C SER A 223 17.87 -12.43 -6.88
N ALA A 224 17.25 -11.24 -6.92
CA ALA A 224 16.01 -10.96 -6.19
C ALA A 224 14.82 -11.81 -6.69
N ILE A 225 14.77 -12.11 -7.99
CA ILE A 225 13.79 -13.01 -8.60
C ILE A 225 14.09 -14.47 -8.22
N ALA A 226 15.35 -14.89 -8.32
CA ALA A 226 15.78 -16.26 -7.98
C ALA A 226 15.52 -16.59 -6.50
N SER A 227 15.78 -15.64 -5.60
CA SER A 227 15.46 -15.73 -4.17
C SER A 227 13.98 -15.53 -3.84
N ARG A 228 13.11 -15.40 -4.86
CA ARG A 228 11.66 -15.28 -4.71
C ARG A 228 11.21 -14.07 -3.88
N TYR A 229 11.98 -12.98 -3.83
CA TYR A 229 11.55 -11.73 -3.17
C TYR A 229 10.59 -10.94 -4.06
N ILE A 230 10.89 -10.87 -5.35
CA ILE A 230 10.10 -10.14 -6.34
C ILE A 230 9.79 -11.04 -7.53
N VAL A 231 8.82 -10.65 -8.34
CA VAL A 231 8.47 -11.31 -9.59
C VAL A 231 8.34 -10.28 -10.71
N CYS A 232 8.88 -10.61 -11.89
CA CYS A 232 8.57 -9.90 -13.12
C CYS A 232 7.21 -10.43 -13.62
N VAL A 233 6.17 -9.60 -13.53
CA VAL A 233 4.82 -9.97 -13.95
C VAL A 233 4.69 -9.88 -15.46
N GLU A 234 5.26 -8.83 -16.05
CA GLU A 234 5.28 -8.60 -17.48
C GLU A 234 6.67 -8.11 -17.89
N GLU A 235 7.25 -8.73 -18.92
CA GLU A 235 8.52 -8.28 -19.46
C GLU A 235 8.34 -6.95 -20.21
N GLY A 236 9.33 -6.07 -20.04
CA GLY A 236 9.38 -4.82 -20.79
C GLY A 236 9.78 -5.05 -22.24
N SER A 237 9.42 -4.12 -23.11
CA SER A 237 9.81 -4.12 -24.53
C SER A 237 10.67 -2.90 -24.85
N PHE A 238 11.81 -3.15 -25.51
CA PHE A 238 12.57 -2.11 -26.18
C PHE A 238 12.10 -2.04 -27.64
N HIS A 239 11.77 -0.84 -28.11
CA HIS A 239 11.34 -0.62 -29.49
C HIS A 239 11.91 0.71 -30.02
N PRO A 240 12.29 0.83 -31.29
CA PRO A 240 12.80 2.08 -31.85
C PRO A 240 11.82 3.25 -31.65
N GLN A 241 10.54 3.03 -31.97
CA GLN A 241 9.45 3.98 -31.73
C GLN A 241 9.12 4.07 -30.24
N GLN A 242 9.07 5.29 -29.70
CA GLN A 242 8.95 5.57 -28.27
C GLN A 242 7.61 5.13 -27.65
N ASP A 243 6.53 5.20 -28.41
CA ASP A 243 5.17 4.80 -28.04
C ASP A 243 5.00 3.30 -27.82
N ARG A 244 5.88 2.50 -28.41
CA ARG A 244 5.91 1.03 -28.27
C ARG A 244 6.89 0.53 -27.22
N ARG A 245 7.68 1.42 -26.62
CA ARG A 245 8.57 1.07 -25.50
C ARG A 245 7.70 0.88 -24.25
N ARG A 246 7.89 -0.24 -23.56
CA ARG A 246 7.17 -0.52 -22.32
C ARG A 246 8.16 -0.94 -21.23
N PRO A 247 8.08 -0.34 -20.03
CA PRO A 247 8.86 -0.82 -18.89
C PRO A 247 8.37 -2.22 -18.48
N ALA A 248 9.25 -3.00 -17.86
CA ALA A 248 8.84 -4.23 -17.20
C ALA A 248 7.96 -3.93 -15.99
N THR A 249 6.99 -4.80 -15.72
CA THR A 249 6.10 -4.68 -14.56
C THR A 249 6.58 -5.65 -13.48
N TYR A 250 6.88 -5.11 -12.30
CA TYR A 250 7.33 -5.90 -11.16
C TYR A 250 6.30 -5.90 -10.03
N ALA A 251 6.29 -7.00 -9.27
CA ALA A 251 5.51 -7.15 -8.06
C ALA A 251 6.36 -7.79 -6.95
N VAL A 252 5.92 -7.58 -5.71
CA VAL A 252 6.42 -8.33 -4.55
C VAL A 252 5.86 -9.75 -4.62
N ASN A 253 6.69 -10.75 -4.32
CA ASN A 253 6.22 -12.13 -4.29
C ASN A 253 5.59 -12.45 -2.93
N TRP A 254 4.27 -12.65 -2.90
CA TRP A 254 3.52 -12.97 -1.69
C TRP A 254 3.34 -14.49 -1.50
N HIS A 255 3.41 -14.96 -0.26
CA HIS A 255 3.36 -16.38 0.11
C HIS A 255 2.08 -17.10 -0.38
N GLN A 256 0.92 -16.43 -0.38
CA GLN A 256 -0.33 -17.01 -0.90
C GLN A 256 -0.28 -17.26 -2.42
N THR A 257 0.38 -16.39 -3.17
CA THR A 257 0.55 -16.53 -4.63
C THR A 257 1.57 -17.61 -4.97
N ALA A 258 2.58 -17.83 -4.11
CA ALA A 258 3.55 -18.91 -4.26
C ALA A 258 2.90 -20.31 -4.18
N ARG A 259 1.93 -20.51 -3.27
CA ARG A 259 1.18 -21.78 -3.17
C ARG A 259 0.31 -22.08 -4.38
N LEU A 260 -0.27 -21.05 -5.02
CA LEU A 260 -1.07 -21.22 -6.24
C LEU A 260 -0.21 -21.64 -7.45
N LYS A 261 1.06 -21.21 -7.52
CA LYS A 261 2.00 -21.66 -8.56
C LYS A 261 2.51 -23.09 -8.34
N GLU A 262 2.67 -23.52 -7.08
CA GLU A 262 3.11 -24.89 -6.78
C GLU A 262 2.00 -25.95 -6.98
N SER A 263 0.72 -25.54 -7.01
CA SER A 263 -0.42 -26.43 -7.29
C SER A 263 -0.84 -26.48 -8.78
N GLY A 264 -0.06 -25.88 -9.68
CA GLY A 264 -0.44 -25.67 -11.08
C GLY A 264 0.38 -26.48 -12.10
N SER A 265 0.57 -27.79 -11.89
CA SER A 265 0.99 -28.67 -12.98
C SER A 265 -0.20 -28.98 -13.88
N LYS A 266 -0.42 -28.15 -14.90
CA LYS A 266 -1.01 -28.56 -16.19
C LYS A 266 -0.37 -27.74 -17.31
N ASN A 267 0.22 -28.47 -18.25
CA ASN A 267 0.71 -27.98 -19.54
C ASN A 267 -0.34 -27.14 -20.29
N PRO A 268 0.09 -26.24 -21.19
CA PRO A 268 -0.84 -25.45 -22.01
C PRO A 268 -1.58 -26.39 -22.97
N ALA A 269 -2.90 -26.35 -22.94
CA ALA A 269 -3.70 -26.99 -23.98
C ALA A 269 -3.61 -26.11 -25.24
N ALA A 270 -3.17 -26.75 -26.32
CA ALA A 270 -3.07 -26.21 -27.66
C ALA A 270 -4.42 -25.72 -28.20
N GLU A 271 -4.30 -24.89 -29.22
CA GLU A 271 -5.34 -24.54 -30.19
C GLU A 271 -6.18 -25.76 -30.57
N GLU A 272 -7.51 -25.61 -30.52
CA GLU A 272 -8.36 -26.29 -31.48
C GLU A 272 -9.63 -25.48 -31.75
N GLN A 273 -9.74 -25.15 -33.03
CA GLN A 273 -10.88 -24.58 -33.71
C GLN A 273 -12.12 -25.46 -33.49
N SER A 274 -13.28 -24.86 -33.29
CA SER A 274 -14.51 -25.49 -33.77
C SER A 274 -15.49 -24.46 -34.33
N ASN A 275 -15.60 -24.60 -35.64
CA ASN A 275 -16.64 -24.16 -36.55
C ASN A 275 -18.05 -24.15 -35.94
N LYS A 276 -18.80 -23.08 -36.21
CA LYS A 276 -20.23 -23.17 -36.50
C LYS A 276 -20.50 -22.50 -37.87
N PRO A 277 -20.88 -23.26 -38.90
CA PRO A 277 -21.42 -22.72 -40.14
C PRO A 277 -22.95 -22.79 -40.18
N SER A 278 -23.52 -22.00 -41.10
CA SER A 278 -24.83 -22.11 -41.78
C SER A 278 -25.57 -20.76 -41.71
N SER A 279 -25.47 -19.92 -42.74
CA SER A 279 -26.13 -19.93 -44.08
C SER A 279 -27.43 -19.11 -44.06
N SER A 280 -27.53 -18.08 -44.90
CA SER A 280 -28.33 -18.04 -46.15
C SER A 280 -29.46 -17.01 -45.96
N GLY A 281 -29.78 -16.03 -46.81
CA GLY A 281 -29.33 -15.47 -48.10
C GLY A 281 -29.78 -13.98 -48.10
N SER A 282 -29.63 -13.11 -49.09
CA SER A 282 -29.62 -13.24 -50.54
C SER A 282 -29.26 -11.89 -51.18
N LYS A 283 -28.19 -11.88 -51.99
CA LYS A 283 -28.11 -11.41 -53.39
C LYS A 283 -29.00 -10.22 -53.84
N ASN A 284 -28.40 -9.13 -54.33
CA ASN A 284 -28.04 -8.95 -55.76
C ASN A 284 -27.21 -7.67 -56.03
N PRO A 285 -26.50 -7.58 -57.18
CA PRO A 285 -25.43 -6.62 -57.45
C PRO A 285 -25.65 -5.71 -58.70
N ALA A 286 -24.63 -4.87 -58.98
CA ALA A 286 -24.34 -4.12 -60.22
C ALA A 286 -25.19 -2.84 -60.46
N ALA A 287 -24.69 -1.72 -60.99
CA ALA A 287 -23.48 -1.45 -61.75
C ALA A 287 -23.18 0.07 -61.80
N GLU A 288 -21.96 0.39 -62.28
CA GLU A 288 -21.62 1.60 -63.05
C GLU A 288 -21.62 2.99 -62.40
N ARG A 289 -20.41 3.56 -62.22
CA ARG A 289 -20.00 4.67 -63.10
C ARG A 289 -18.49 5.01 -63.04
N PHE A 290 -17.85 4.59 -64.13
CA PHE A 290 -16.83 5.29 -64.90
C PHE A 290 -15.35 5.37 -64.48
N LYS A 291 -14.56 5.06 -65.51
CA LYS A 291 -13.12 5.01 -65.64
C LYS A 291 -12.53 6.42 -65.82
N LYS A 292 -11.27 6.55 -65.37
CA LYS A 292 -10.18 7.50 -65.72
C LYS A 292 -10.25 7.99 -67.19
N PRO A 293 -9.69 9.17 -67.61
CA PRO A 293 -8.31 9.56 -67.27
C PRO A 293 -7.95 11.07 -67.31
N SER A 294 -6.67 11.35 -67.04
CA SER A 294 -5.77 12.32 -67.73
C SER A 294 -5.08 13.35 -66.83
N LYS A 295 -3.78 13.49 -67.13
CA LYS A 295 -2.83 14.47 -66.60
C LYS A 295 -3.12 15.81 -67.28
N GLU A 296 -3.27 16.88 -66.53
CA GLU A 296 -3.03 18.22 -67.06
C GLU A 296 -2.46 19.12 -65.96
N LYS A 297 -1.43 19.85 -66.37
CA LYS A 297 -0.53 20.66 -65.57
C LYS A 297 -0.82 22.09 -66.02
N THR A 298 -1.48 22.89 -65.18
CA THR A 298 -1.72 24.31 -65.47
C THR A 298 -1.71 25.12 -64.17
N GLU A 299 -1.35 26.38 -64.31
CA GLU A 299 -0.53 27.19 -63.42
C GLU A 299 -1.28 27.91 -62.30
N LEU A 300 -0.47 28.37 -61.35
CA LEU A 300 -0.69 29.53 -60.49
C LEU A 300 -1.50 30.65 -61.14
N LYS A 301 -2.50 31.17 -60.42
CA LYS A 301 -2.67 32.62 -60.27
C LYS A 301 -3.57 33.03 -59.09
N ASP A 302 -3.08 34.08 -58.46
CA ASP A 302 -3.52 34.90 -57.34
C ASP A 302 -5.02 34.99 -56.98
N SER A 303 -5.26 35.00 -55.67
CA SER A 303 -6.22 35.91 -55.04
C SER A 303 -5.68 36.43 -53.71
N LEU A 304 -4.68 37.31 -53.84
CA LEU A 304 -4.32 38.35 -52.87
C LEU A 304 -5.57 39.21 -52.55
N LYS A 305 -6.33 38.85 -51.51
CA LYS A 305 -7.28 39.76 -50.84
C LYS A 305 -7.75 39.34 -49.42
N GLN A 306 -7.13 38.34 -48.77
CA GLN A 306 -7.45 37.95 -47.39
C GLN A 306 -6.28 38.08 -46.38
N GLN A 307 -5.23 38.84 -46.73
CA GLN A 307 -4.02 38.90 -45.88
C GLN A 307 -4.19 39.50 -44.47
N PRO A 308 -5.07 40.49 -44.17
CA PRO A 308 -5.12 41.02 -42.81
C PRO A 308 -5.76 40.04 -41.81
N ALA A 309 -6.80 39.30 -42.20
CA ALA A 309 -7.51 38.39 -41.31
C ALA A 309 -6.73 37.10 -41.02
N ALA A 310 -5.95 36.59 -41.99
CA ALA A 310 -5.08 35.44 -41.76
C ALA A 310 -3.91 35.79 -40.81
N ALA A 311 -3.32 36.98 -40.98
CA ALA A 311 -2.23 37.46 -40.11
C ALA A 311 -2.68 37.63 -38.65
N VAL A 312 -3.90 38.13 -38.41
CA VAL A 312 -4.45 38.29 -37.05
C VAL A 312 -4.66 36.94 -36.37
N ARG A 313 -5.26 35.95 -37.06
CA ARG A 313 -5.47 34.59 -36.52
C ARG A 313 -4.15 33.90 -36.17
N LEU A 314 -3.15 34.02 -37.03
CA LEU A 314 -1.83 33.47 -36.81
C LEU A 314 -1.14 34.09 -35.59
N ARG A 315 -1.26 35.41 -35.41
CA ARG A 315 -0.73 36.12 -34.23
C ARG A 315 -1.40 35.66 -32.93
N LEU A 316 -2.72 35.47 -32.93
CA LEU A 316 -3.46 34.98 -31.76
C LEU A 316 -3.01 33.56 -31.37
N LEU A 317 -2.93 32.64 -32.34
CA LEU A 317 -2.50 31.25 -32.09
C LEU A 317 -1.05 31.16 -31.62
N ARG A 318 -0.15 31.97 -32.19
CA ARG A 318 1.25 32.06 -31.72
C ARG A 318 1.34 32.65 -30.31
N SER A 319 0.54 33.66 -30.00
CA SER A 319 0.48 34.22 -28.64
C SER A 319 -0.07 33.24 -27.61
N ALA A 320 -0.94 32.31 -28.03
CA ALA A 320 -1.42 31.22 -27.21
C ALA A 320 -0.38 30.09 -27.00
N GLY A 321 0.71 30.08 -27.78
CA GLY A 321 1.84 29.15 -27.64
C GLY A 321 1.90 28.02 -28.68
N PHE A 322 1.14 28.09 -29.77
CA PHE A 322 1.26 27.12 -30.87
C PHE A 322 2.52 27.35 -31.72
N ASP A 323 3.08 26.26 -32.23
CA ASP A 323 4.14 26.27 -33.23
C ASP A 323 3.61 26.77 -34.59
N GLU A 324 4.50 27.39 -35.38
CA GLU A 324 4.16 28.04 -36.65
C GLU A 324 3.36 27.14 -37.61
N PRO A 325 3.72 25.85 -37.84
CA PRO A 325 2.95 24.97 -38.73
C PRO A 325 1.53 24.69 -38.21
N THR A 326 1.37 24.47 -36.91
CA THR A 326 0.06 24.22 -36.30
C THR A 326 -0.80 25.48 -36.29
N ALA A 327 -0.21 26.64 -36.01
CA ALA A 327 -0.89 27.93 -36.04
C ALA A 327 -1.38 28.26 -37.45
N GLN A 328 -0.56 28.02 -38.49
CA GLN A 328 -0.98 28.18 -39.89
C GLN A 328 -2.17 27.28 -40.22
N ARG A 329 -2.09 25.98 -39.88
CA ARG A 329 -3.19 25.04 -40.14
C ARG A 329 -4.49 25.48 -39.47
N LEU A 330 -4.45 25.81 -38.17
CA LEU A 330 -5.63 26.23 -37.42
C LEU A 330 -6.19 27.58 -37.89
N SER A 331 -5.33 28.50 -38.33
CA SER A 331 -5.74 29.79 -38.88
C SER A 331 -6.49 29.66 -40.21
N LEU A 332 -6.28 28.57 -40.97
CA LEU A 332 -7.01 28.30 -42.20
C LEU A 332 -8.40 27.70 -41.94
N THR A 333 -8.53 26.91 -40.87
CA THR A 333 -9.75 26.13 -40.59
C THR A 333 -10.75 26.85 -39.68
N ALA A 334 -10.29 27.69 -38.75
CA ALA A 334 -11.15 28.35 -37.77
C ALA A 334 -11.27 29.87 -38.01
N THR A 335 -12.40 30.45 -37.56
CA THR A 335 -12.61 31.91 -37.59
C THR A 335 -11.87 32.58 -36.44
N THR A 336 -11.61 33.89 -36.56
CA THR A 336 -10.95 34.68 -35.51
C THR A 336 -11.75 34.66 -34.21
N GLU A 337 -13.08 34.74 -34.30
CA GLU A 337 -14.00 34.71 -33.16
C GLU A 337 -13.96 33.36 -32.45
N GLN A 338 -13.98 32.25 -33.18
CA GLN A 338 -13.86 30.91 -32.60
C GLN A 338 -12.55 30.73 -31.85
N ILE A 339 -11.43 31.15 -32.45
CA ILE A 339 -10.10 31.06 -31.80
C ILE A 339 -10.09 31.89 -30.52
N GLN A 340 -10.59 33.13 -30.56
CA GLN A 340 -10.62 34.01 -29.39
C GLN A 340 -11.52 33.45 -28.28
N GLN A 341 -12.73 32.98 -28.62
CA GLN A 341 -13.67 32.38 -27.66
C GLN A 341 -13.06 31.16 -26.97
N GLN A 342 -12.40 30.27 -27.72
CA GLN A 342 -11.78 29.08 -27.10
C GLN A 342 -10.57 29.44 -26.24
N ILE A 343 -9.81 30.48 -26.60
CA ILE A 343 -8.74 31.01 -25.75
C ILE A 343 -9.32 31.56 -24.43
N ASP A 344 -10.42 32.30 -24.50
CA ASP A 344 -11.06 32.93 -23.33
C ASP A 344 -11.77 31.91 -22.43
N TRP A 345 -12.29 30.81 -23.01
CA TRP A 345 -12.90 29.71 -22.26
C TRP A 345 -11.89 28.72 -21.67
N LEU A 346 -10.66 28.70 -22.17
CA LEU A 346 -9.64 27.74 -21.74
C LEU A 346 -9.37 27.74 -20.22
N PRO A 347 -9.28 28.90 -19.52
CA PRO A 347 -9.09 28.93 -18.07
C PRO A 347 -10.29 28.39 -17.27
N ARG A 348 -11.48 28.37 -17.87
CA ARG A 348 -12.71 27.85 -17.24
C ARG A 348 -12.85 26.34 -17.37
N ARG A 349 -12.07 25.70 -18.26
CA ARG A 349 -12.03 24.25 -18.45
C ARG A 349 -11.04 23.64 -17.44
N SER A 350 -11.35 22.47 -16.89
CA SER A 350 -10.41 21.75 -16.01
C SER A 350 -9.25 21.16 -16.84
N ILE A 351 -8.13 21.86 -16.86
CA ILE A 351 -6.93 21.44 -17.62
C ILE A 351 -6.22 20.33 -16.83
N SER A 352 -6.38 19.07 -17.23
CA SER A 352 -5.76 17.95 -16.50
C SER A 352 -4.28 17.78 -16.80
N GLN A 353 -3.82 17.89 -18.07
CA GLN A 353 -2.39 17.63 -18.41
C GLN A 353 -1.80 18.37 -19.63
N ASN A 354 -2.57 18.84 -20.62
CA ASN A 354 -2.00 19.52 -21.79
C ASN A 354 -2.88 20.67 -22.30
N ARG A 355 -2.51 21.90 -21.89
CA ARG A 355 -3.24 23.14 -22.23
C ARG A 355 -3.37 23.37 -23.74
N LEU A 356 -2.27 23.20 -24.49
CA LEU A 356 -2.24 23.44 -25.94
C LEU A 356 -2.98 22.33 -26.70
N GLY A 357 -2.84 21.07 -26.28
CA GLY A 357 -3.57 19.95 -26.86
C GLY A 357 -5.09 20.10 -26.67
N MET A 358 -5.52 20.57 -25.50
CA MET A 358 -6.93 20.85 -25.21
C MET A 358 -7.45 22.04 -26.02
N LEU A 359 -6.70 23.15 -26.06
CA LEU A 359 -7.09 24.32 -26.88
C LEU A 359 -7.21 23.96 -28.36
N ARG A 360 -6.28 23.14 -28.88
CA ARG A 360 -6.33 22.65 -30.26
C ARG A 360 -7.62 21.89 -30.54
N ARG A 361 -7.96 20.91 -29.70
CA ARG A 361 -9.21 20.14 -29.84
C ARG A 361 -10.45 21.03 -29.71
N ALA A 362 -10.43 21.96 -28.76
CA ALA A 362 -11.55 22.88 -28.56
C ALA A 362 -11.80 23.79 -29.77
N ILE A 363 -10.73 24.20 -30.48
CA ILE A 363 -10.82 24.96 -31.73
C ILE A 363 -11.26 24.06 -32.90
N GLU A 364 -10.69 22.86 -33.04
CA GLU A 364 -11.01 21.91 -34.12
C GLU A 364 -12.46 21.38 -34.03
N GLU A 365 -12.97 21.16 -32.81
CA GLU A 365 -14.30 20.59 -32.53
C GLU A 365 -15.35 21.64 -32.11
N ASN A 366 -14.98 22.92 -32.05
CA ASN A 366 -15.85 24.05 -31.68
C ASN A 366 -16.67 23.79 -30.39
N TRP A 367 -15.99 23.47 -29.29
CA TRP A 367 -16.63 23.13 -28.02
C TRP A 367 -17.49 24.27 -27.46
N SER A 368 -18.65 23.97 -26.87
CA SER A 368 -19.52 24.96 -26.22
C SER A 368 -18.89 25.59 -24.96
N GLU A 369 -19.47 26.71 -24.50
CA GLU A 369 -19.06 27.42 -23.28
C GLU A 369 -19.07 26.44 -22.08
N PRO A 370 -17.96 26.33 -21.33
CA PRO A 370 -17.94 25.48 -20.15
C PRO A 370 -18.91 26.00 -19.08
N GLU A 371 -19.73 25.11 -18.54
CA GLU A 371 -20.57 25.40 -17.37
C GLU A 371 -19.70 25.98 -16.25
N ARG A 372 -20.15 27.08 -15.62
CA ARG A 372 -19.43 27.71 -14.51
C ARG A 372 -19.03 26.62 -13.52
N PRO A 373 -17.75 26.51 -13.14
CA PRO A 373 -17.35 25.56 -12.11
C PRO A 373 -18.20 25.82 -10.86
N PRO A 374 -18.85 24.80 -10.27
CA PRO A 374 -19.49 24.96 -8.97
C PRO A 374 -18.46 25.56 -8.02
N ASP A 375 -18.84 26.62 -7.29
CA ASP A 375 -17.95 27.37 -6.41
C ASP A 375 -17.12 26.37 -5.61
N VAL A 376 -15.80 26.36 -5.83
CA VAL A 376 -14.88 25.41 -5.21
C VAL A 376 -15.03 25.43 -3.69
N LYS A 377 -15.46 26.58 -3.12
CA LYS A 377 -15.79 26.71 -1.70
C LYS A 377 -16.96 25.82 -1.27
N GLU A 378 -17.99 25.70 -2.10
CA GLU A 378 -19.18 24.89 -1.81
C GLU A 378 -18.86 23.39 -1.87
N ILE A 379 -18.08 22.95 -2.86
CA ILE A 379 -17.61 21.56 -2.95
C ILE A 379 -16.79 21.19 -1.72
N LEU A 380 -15.84 22.06 -1.32
CA LEU A 380 -15.02 21.85 -0.13
C LEU A 380 -15.83 21.92 1.17
N ARG A 381 -16.94 22.66 1.20
CA ARG A 381 -17.86 22.70 2.35
C ARG A 381 -18.60 21.37 2.48
N GLN A 382 -19.17 20.87 1.39
CA GLN A 382 -19.89 19.59 1.36
C GLN A 382 -18.97 18.40 1.66
N GLN A 383 -17.71 18.45 1.21
CA GLN A 383 -16.73 17.43 1.55
C GLN A 383 -16.42 17.42 3.06
N ARG A 384 -16.13 18.59 3.64
CA ARG A 384 -15.90 18.71 5.09
C ARG A 384 -17.08 18.23 5.93
N GLU A 385 -18.31 18.47 5.47
CA GLU A 385 -19.51 18.01 6.16
C GLU A 385 -19.67 16.48 6.10
N ARG A 386 -19.40 15.86 4.95
CA ARG A 386 -19.37 14.39 4.81
C ARG A 386 -18.29 13.77 5.70
N ASP A 387 -17.08 14.32 5.70
CA ASP A 387 -15.98 13.82 6.52
C ASP A 387 -16.32 13.93 8.02
N ARG A 388 -16.94 15.04 8.44
CA ARG A 388 -17.42 15.21 9.82
C ARG A 388 -18.50 14.19 10.19
N GLN A 389 -19.44 13.89 9.30
CA GLN A 389 -20.48 12.88 9.53
C GLN A 389 -19.86 11.48 9.65
N GLN A 390 -18.90 11.13 8.80
CA GLN A 390 -18.18 9.85 8.88
C GLN A 390 -17.41 9.70 10.18
N MET A 391 -16.67 10.73 10.61
CA MET A 391 -15.96 10.69 11.89
C MET A 391 -16.92 10.48 13.08
N VAL A 392 -18.08 11.14 13.08
CA VAL A 392 -19.09 10.94 14.14
C VAL A 392 -19.62 9.50 14.14
N LEU A 393 -19.84 8.92 12.97
CA LEU A 393 -20.30 7.53 12.85
C LEU A 393 -19.23 6.55 13.36
N GLN A 394 -17.99 6.74 12.95
CA GLN A 394 -16.85 5.92 13.36
C GLN A 394 -16.61 6.00 14.88
N GLN A 395 -16.69 7.20 15.48
CA GLN A 395 -16.60 7.36 16.93
C GLN A 395 -17.73 6.65 17.67
N LYS A 396 -18.94 6.63 17.10
CA LYS A 396 -20.09 5.91 17.69
C LYS A 396 -19.87 4.40 17.64
N GLU A 397 -19.41 3.87 16.50
CA GLU A 397 -19.08 2.45 16.35
C GLU A 397 -17.95 2.03 17.28
N GLU A 398 -16.89 2.84 17.41
CA GLU A 398 -15.78 2.57 18.32
C GLU A 398 -16.23 2.55 19.78
N ARG A 399 -17.10 3.49 20.19
CA ARG A 399 -17.69 3.50 21.54
C ARG A 399 -18.53 2.24 21.79
N GLN A 400 -19.32 1.81 20.81
CA GLN A 400 -20.11 0.58 20.92
C GLN A 400 -19.22 -0.67 21.01
N ALA A 401 -18.15 -0.73 20.23
CA ALA A 401 -17.18 -1.82 20.27
C ALA A 401 -16.44 -1.88 21.62
N LYS A 402 -16.02 -0.73 22.17
CA LYS A 402 -15.39 -0.63 23.50
C LYS A 402 -16.34 -1.04 24.62
N GLN A 403 -17.60 -0.61 24.58
CA GLN A 403 -18.63 -1.02 25.53
C GLN A 403 -18.89 -2.53 25.48
N THR A 404 -19.04 -3.09 24.28
CA THR A 404 -19.26 -4.54 24.09
C THR A 404 -18.07 -5.36 24.60
N THR A 405 -16.84 -4.88 24.36
CA THR A 405 -15.62 -5.54 24.85
C THR A 405 -15.53 -5.49 26.38
N THR A 406 -15.85 -4.34 26.98
CA THR A 406 -15.87 -4.18 28.44
C THR A 406 -16.89 -5.10 29.08
N GLN A 407 -18.11 -5.18 28.50
CA GLN A 407 -19.15 -6.10 28.96
C GLN A 407 -18.72 -7.56 28.86
N ARG A 408 -18.05 -7.97 27.77
CA ARG A 408 -17.51 -9.33 27.61
C ARG A 408 -16.44 -9.66 28.65
N ILE A 409 -15.58 -8.70 29.00
CA ILE A 409 -14.55 -8.87 30.03
C ILE A 409 -15.20 -9.01 31.41
N GLN A 410 -16.16 -8.13 31.74
CA GLN A 410 -16.90 -8.20 33.00
C GLN A 410 -17.67 -9.52 33.14
N HIS A 411 -18.44 -9.90 32.12
CA HIS A 411 -19.18 -11.17 32.10
C HIS A 411 -18.26 -12.38 32.26
N ARG A 412 -17.09 -12.36 31.61
CA ARG A 412 -16.09 -13.41 31.77
C ARG A 412 -15.55 -13.47 33.21
N ALA A 413 -15.24 -12.32 33.82
CA ALA A 413 -14.77 -12.27 35.20
C ALA A 413 -15.81 -12.79 36.19
N GLU A 414 -17.10 -12.48 35.96
CA GLU A 414 -18.21 -13.03 36.75
C GLU A 414 -18.31 -14.56 36.61
N LEU A 415 -18.19 -15.09 35.39
CA LEU A 415 -18.18 -16.54 35.16
C LEU A 415 -16.96 -17.21 35.82
N GLU A 416 -15.79 -16.57 35.80
CA GLU A 416 -14.58 -17.07 36.47
C GLU A 416 -14.76 -17.11 38.00
N GLN A 417 -15.40 -16.11 38.59
CA GLN A 417 -15.74 -16.15 40.03
C GLN A 417 -16.70 -17.30 40.35
N VAL A 418 -17.73 -17.50 39.54
CA VAL A 418 -18.68 -18.60 39.72
C VAL A 418 -17.97 -19.94 39.60
N TRP A 419 -17.13 -20.10 38.58
CA TRP A 419 -16.32 -21.28 38.36
C TRP A 419 -15.47 -21.64 39.59
N ASN A 420 -14.79 -20.65 40.17
CA ASN A 420 -13.93 -20.84 41.34
C ASN A 420 -14.71 -21.22 42.60
N ASN A 421 -16.00 -20.88 42.68
CA ASN A 421 -16.87 -21.20 43.80
C ASN A 421 -17.59 -22.55 43.66
N LEU A 422 -17.53 -23.20 42.47
CA LEU A 422 -18.13 -24.52 42.27
C LEU A 422 -17.38 -25.61 43.03
N SER A 423 -18.12 -26.64 43.44
CA SER A 423 -17.50 -27.83 44.03
C SER A 423 -16.66 -28.60 43.00
N SER A 424 -15.66 -29.36 43.48
CA SER A 424 -14.78 -30.15 42.61
C SER A 424 -15.55 -31.15 41.73
N THR A 425 -16.67 -31.70 42.23
CA THR A 425 -17.55 -32.60 41.48
C THR A 425 -18.29 -31.89 40.34
N GLU A 426 -18.78 -30.66 40.58
CA GLU A 426 -19.44 -29.85 39.56
C GLU A 426 -18.47 -29.36 38.49
N GLN A 427 -17.27 -28.92 38.87
CA GLN A 427 -16.22 -28.53 37.92
C GLN A 427 -15.89 -29.69 36.97
N LYS A 428 -15.68 -30.91 37.50
CA LYS A 428 -15.44 -32.11 36.69
C LYS A 428 -16.62 -32.44 35.77
N ARG A 429 -17.87 -32.26 36.24
CA ARG A 429 -19.08 -32.45 35.42
C ARG A 429 -19.09 -31.49 34.22
N ILE A 430 -18.76 -30.22 34.44
CA ILE A 430 -18.74 -29.20 33.38
C ILE A 430 -17.57 -29.44 32.43
N GLU A 431 -16.38 -29.77 32.94
CA GLU A 431 -15.20 -30.14 32.12
C GLU A 431 -15.52 -31.32 31.20
N ALA A 432 -16.17 -32.36 31.72
CA ALA A 432 -16.57 -33.53 30.92
C ALA A 432 -17.53 -33.15 29.79
N LYS A 433 -18.53 -32.31 30.06
CA LYS A 433 -19.46 -31.80 29.03
C LYS A 433 -18.77 -30.92 28.00
N ALA A 434 -17.90 -30.00 28.43
CA ALA A 434 -17.16 -29.11 27.53
C ALA A 434 -16.20 -29.89 26.62
N SER A 435 -15.56 -30.94 27.14
CA SER A 435 -14.71 -31.86 26.38
C SER A 435 -15.50 -32.69 25.37
N ALA A 436 -16.68 -33.20 25.76
CA ALA A 436 -17.53 -34.00 24.88
C ALA A 436 -18.07 -33.20 23.67
N GLN A 437 -18.25 -31.88 23.83
CA GLN A 437 -18.69 -30.98 22.76
C GLN A 437 -17.58 -30.53 21.81
N GLN A 438 -16.33 -30.98 21.99
CA GLN A 438 -15.26 -30.67 21.04
C GLN A 438 -15.37 -31.58 19.82
N ASP A 439 -15.71 -31.00 18.67
CA ASP A 439 -15.95 -31.73 17.41
C ASP A 439 -14.66 -32.23 16.74
N SER A 440 -13.52 -31.61 17.04
CA SER A 440 -12.22 -31.93 16.43
C SER A 440 -11.26 -32.56 17.43
N GLU A 441 -10.51 -33.57 16.99
CA GLU A 441 -9.45 -34.19 17.77
C GLU A 441 -8.34 -33.20 18.15
N THR A 442 -8.05 -32.23 17.28
CA THR A 442 -7.11 -31.14 17.57
C THR A 442 -7.60 -30.27 18.72
N LEU A 443 -8.89 -29.92 18.75
CA LEU A 443 -9.47 -29.15 19.85
C LEU A 443 -9.51 -29.94 21.15
N ARG A 444 -9.80 -31.25 21.09
CA ARG A 444 -9.70 -32.14 22.26
C ARG A 444 -8.27 -32.21 22.79
N LYS A 445 -7.27 -32.28 21.92
CA LYS A 445 -5.86 -32.24 22.32
C LYS A 445 -5.52 -30.91 23.00
N LEU A 446 -5.90 -29.78 22.39
CA LEU A 446 -5.67 -28.44 22.95
C LEU A 446 -6.38 -28.23 24.31
N PHE A 447 -7.61 -28.73 24.45
CA PHE A 447 -8.35 -28.70 25.71
C PHE A 447 -7.62 -29.49 26.82
N ARG A 448 -6.95 -30.59 26.47
CA ARG A 448 -6.14 -31.38 27.43
C ARG A 448 -4.81 -30.72 27.77
N THR A 449 -4.17 -30.05 26.81
CA THR A 449 -2.80 -29.54 26.98
C THR A 449 -2.72 -28.08 27.46
N SER A 450 -3.76 -27.27 27.26
CA SER A 450 -3.75 -25.84 27.60
C SER A 450 -4.81 -25.51 28.64
N ASP A 451 -4.38 -25.18 29.86
CA ASP A 451 -5.27 -24.79 30.96
C ASP A 451 -6.12 -23.56 30.61
N SER A 452 -5.54 -22.60 29.89
CA SER A 452 -6.26 -21.39 29.44
C SER A 452 -7.42 -21.71 28.48
N GLN A 453 -7.19 -22.65 27.55
CA GLN A 453 -8.20 -23.10 26.61
C GLN A 453 -9.24 -23.98 27.29
N ARG A 454 -8.80 -24.87 28.21
CA ARG A 454 -9.69 -25.68 29.05
C ARG A 454 -10.67 -24.80 29.82
N LEU A 455 -10.15 -23.82 30.56
CA LEU A 455 -10.95 -22.88 31.34
C LEU A 455 -11.92 -22.11 30.44
N ARG A 456 -11.46 -21.58 29.30
CA ARG A 456 -12.31 -20.85 28.35
C ARG A 456 -13.52 -21.68 27.89
N GLU A 457 -13.32 -22.93 27.51
CA GLU A 457 -14.41 -23.80 27.07
C GLU A 457 -15.34 -24.20 28.24
N CYS A 458 -14.80 -24.38 29.45
CA CYS A 458 -15.61 -24.63 30.65
C CYS A 458 -16.51 -23.44 31.00
N LEU A 459 -15.99 -22.21 30.90
CA LEU A 459 -16.78 -20.99 31.12
C LEU A 459 -17.90 -20.85 30.08
N ARG A 460 -17.65 -21.20 28.81
CA ARG A 460 -18.71 -21.23 27.79
C ARG A 460 -19.80 -22.24 28.11
N GLN A 461 -19.43 -23.43 28.59
CA GLN A 461 -20.40 -24.45 28.96
C GLN A 461 -21.21 -24.03 30.20
N LEU A 462 -20.56 -23.40 31.18
CA LEU A 462 -21.22 -22.83 32.37
C LEU A 462 -22.22 -21.73 31.98
N ASP A 463 -21.87 -20.86 31.05
CA ASP A 463 -22.73 -19.79 30.53
C ASP A 463 -23.98 -20.36 29.82
N ARG A 464 -23.81 -21.43 29.02
CA ARG A 464 -24.93 -22.18 28.42
C ARG A 464 -25.86 -22.79 29.47
N GLU A 465 -25.30 -23.41 30.51
CA GLU A 465 -26.13 -24.01 31.56
C GLU A 465 -26.90 -22.95 32.36
N ARG A 466 -26.29 -21.78 32.63
CA ARG A 466 -26.99 -20.67 33.29
C ARG A 466 -28.12 -20.09 32.45
N THR A 467 -27.90 -19.93 31.15
CA THR A 467 -28.94 -19.43 30.23
C THR A 467 -30.10 -20.42 30.06
N HIS A 468 -29.87 -21.73 30.23
CA HIS A 468 -30.93 -22.74 30.16
C HIS A 468 -31.71 -22.97 31.47
N VAL A 469 -31.13 -22.67 32.65
CA VAL A 469 -31.75 -22.95 33.96
C VAL A 469 -32.74 -21.87 34.42
N CYS A 470 -32.84 -20.72 33.72
CA CYS A 470 -33.80 -19.67 34.05
C CYS A 470 -34.58 -19.16 32.81
N PRO A 471 -35.64 -19.85 32.36
CA PRO A 471 -36.71 -19.19 31.62
C PRO A 471 -37.55 -18.40 32.63
N GLY A 472 -37.08 -17.21 33.05
CA GLY A 472 -37.90 -16.27 33.80
C GLY A 472 -39.05 -15.74 32.93
N PRO A 473 -40.24 -15.46 33.50
CA PRO A 473 -41.40 -15.05 32.73
C PRO A 473 -41.19 -13.65 32.13
N ALA A 474 -41.40 -13.55 30.82
CA ALA A 474 -41.75 -12.37 30.04
C ALA A 474 -41.35 -10.98 30.61
N SER A 475 -40.23 -10.44 30.13
CA SER A 475 -40.08 -9.00 29.91
C SER A 475 -40.93 -8.58 28.71
N ALA A 476 -42.24 -8.52 28.92
CA ALA A 476 -43.17 -7.83 28.04
C ALA A 476 -43.08 -6.31 28.32
N ALA A 477 -42.17 -5.61 27.64
CA ALA A 477 -42.31 -4.19 27.26
C ALA A 477 -40.96 -3.65 26.74
N LYS A 478 -40.83 -3.54 25.41
CA LYS A 478 -40.46 -2.29 24.70
C LYS A 478 -40.17 -2.57 23.23
N GLY A 479 -41.16 -2.25 22.40
CA GLY A 479 -40.95 -1.48 21.16
C GLY A 479 -40.25 -2.19 20.00
N GLY A 480 -40.93 -3.13 19.36
CA GLY A 480 -40.62 -3.49 17.97
C GLY A 480 -40.99 -2.34 17.03
N LYS A 481 -39.99 -1.61 16.52
CA LYS A 481 -40.17 -0.78 15.32
C LYS A 481 -40.18 -1.69 14.10
N LYS A 482 -41.39 -1.95 13.58
CA LYS A 482 -41.61 -2.52 12.25
C LYS A 482 -41.06 -1.54 11.21
N PHE A 483 -40.09 -1.97 10.42
CA PHE A 483 -39.82 -1.39 9.11
C PHE A 483 -40.95 -1.82 8.17
N VAL A 484 -41.85 -0.89 7.86
CA VAL A 484 -42.85 -1.04 6.80
C VAL A 484 -42.23 -0.49 5.52
N HIS A 485 -42.03 -1.36 4.53
CA HIS A 485 -41.84 -0.96 3.14
C HIS A 485 -43.14 -0.34 2.64
N GLN A 486 -43.16 0.98 2.44
CA GLN A 486 -44.25 1.69 1.79
C GLN A 486 -43.81 2.03 0.36
N TYR A 487 -44.45 1.40 -0.61
CA TYR A 487 -44.40 1.76 -2.02
C TYR A 487 -45.05 3.14 -2.21
N LEU A 488 -44.34 4.04 -2.91
CA LEU A 488 -44.87 5.31 -3.40
C LEU A 488 -45.74 5.04 -4.65
N THR A 489 -47.05 5.16 -4.50
CA THR A 489 -47.98 5.42 -5.61
C THR A 489 -48.26 6.92 -5.66
N LEU A 490 -47.99 7.52 -6.83
CA LEU A 490 -48.34 8.91 -7.18
C LEU A 490 -49.87 9.02 -7.39
N PRO A 491 -50.53 10.11 -6.96
CA PRO A 491 -51.88 10.40 -7.38
C PRO A 491 -51.87 11.15 -8.71
N SER A 492 -52.63 10.60 -9.66
CA SER A 492 -53.29 11.34 -10.72
C SER A 492 -54.28 12.33 -10.09
N ASP A 493 -54.22 13.59 -10.49
CA ASP A 493 -55.41 14.44 -10.54
C ASP A 493 -55.28 15.39 -11.72
N SER A 494 -56.28 15.26 -12.58
CA SER A 494 -56.62 16.13 -13.68
C SER A 494 -57.66 17.14 -13.21
N ALA A 495 -57.35 18.43 -13.35
CA ALA A 495 -58.29 19.50 -13.66
C ALA A 495 -57.51 20.60 -14.40
#